data_AF-A0A367HJT7-F1
#
_entry.id   AF-A0A367HJT7-F1
#
_cell.length_a   1.000
_cell.length_b   1.000
_cell.length_c   1.000
_cell.angle_alpha   90.00
_cell.angle_beta   90.00
_cell.angle_gamma   90.00
#
_symmetry.space_group_name_H-M   'P 1'
#
loop_
_entity.id
_entity.type
_entity.pdbx_description
1 polymer ?
#
loop_
_entity_poly.entity_id
_entity_poly.type
_entity_poly.pdbx_seq_one_letter_code
_entity_poly.pdbx_strand_id
1 'polypeptide(L)'
;MTTWRSAALAAAAAAVLALTATGCGQDKGSAYAGGNGQPVGNAGSAQPADNGYGSGGGYGQAGGAPSSAKQAGQLAVSDSKDLGKVVTDSAGFTLYRFDKDTASPPRSNCEGDCAKAWPAVPADGAMAAAGTDQSALGSVTRADGTKQLTIGGWPMYRYAKDTNPGDTNGQNVGGTWHAAAPDGKKASAASAPAPAMPGLSVRKDAKLGDVIVDARGMTVYRFKKDSAWPMTSACTGACLQKWPVVAPVDKANTKGIALKGFVTFDRPDGVKQQSITCWPVYTFSGDTKPGDSNGQGVGGTWYAVSPEGKLIGAPK
;
A
#
# COMPACT_ATOMS: atom_id res chain seq x y z
N MET A 1 -16.44 -84.26 -13.83
CA MET A 1 -15.26 -84.65 -14.63
C MET A 1 -15.13 -83.56 -15.69
N THR A 2 -14.12 -82.70 -15.79
CA THR A 2 -12.69 -82.82 -15.53
C THR A 2 -12.08 -81.40 -15.41
N THR A 3 -10.98 -81.31 -14.68
CA THR A 3 -10.21 -80.17 -14.18
C THR A 3 -9.31 -79.41 -15.19
N TRP A 4 -9.07 -78.11 -14.89
CA TRP A 4 -7.88 -77.23 -15.06
C TRP A 4 -7.08 -77.21 -16.40
N ARG A 5 -6.69 -76.05 -16.97
CA ARG A 5 -5.56 -75.19 -16.53
C ARG A 5 -5.56 -73.81 -17.22
N SER A 6 -5.05 -72.82 -16.46
CA SER A 6 -4.78 -71.43 -16.80
C SER A 6 -3.72 -71.22 -17.90
N ALA A 7 -3.84 -70.13 -18.66
CA ALA A 7 -2.72 -69.45 -19.31
C ALA A 7 -2.88 -67.94 -19.16
N ALA A 8 -1.96 -67.36 -18.39
CA ALA A 8 -1.81 -65.93 -18.16
C ALA A 8 -0.90 -65.33 -19.24
N LEU A 9 -1.24 -64.17 -19.77
CA LEU A 9 -0.29 -63.22 -20.36
C LEU A 9 -0.69 -61.81 -19.89
N ALA A 10 0.03 -61.35 -18.86
CA ALA A 10 0.00 -59.99 -18.37
C ALA A 10 0.95 -59.15 -19.23
N ALA A 11 0.45 -58.10 -19.87
CA ALA A 11 1.26 -57.01 -20.38
C ALA A 11 1.23 -55.88 -19.35
N ALA A 12 2.22 -55.86 -18.45
CA ALA A 12 2.43 -54.79 -17.50
C ALA A 12 3.16 -53.63 -18.19
N ALA A 13 2.44 -52.56 -18.54
CA ALA A 13 3.05 -51.29 -18.89
C ALA A 13 3.43 -50.55 -17.60
N ALA A 14 4.70 -50.62 -17.20
CA ALA A 14 5.24 -49.82 -16.11
C ALA A 14 5.48 -48.38 -16.61
N ALA A 15 4.50 -47.51 -16.45
CA ALA A 15 4.71 -46.07 -16.58
C ALA A 15 5.40 -45.55 -15.31
N VAL A 16 6.72 -45.34 -15.37
CA VAL A 16 7.46 -44.61 -14.34
C VAL A 16 7.07 -43.14 -14.45
N LEU A 17 6.10 -42.72 -13.64
CA LEU A 17 5.72 -41.32 -13.49
C LEU A 17 6.78 -40.65 -12.60
N ALA A 18 7.78 -40.01 -13.21
CA ALA A 18 8.71 -39.15 -12.51
C ALA A 18 7.96 -37.93 -11.97
N LEU A 19 7.69 -37.90 -10.65
CA LEU A 19 7.24 -36.70 -9.95
C LEU A 19 8.40 -35.70 -9.92
N THR A 20 8.51 -34.87 -10.95
CA THR A 20 9.28 -33.63 -10.85
C THR A 20 8.50 -32.68 -9.95
N ALA A 21 9.12 -32.29 -8.84
CA ALA A 21 8.58 -31.25 -7.97
C ALA A 21 8.61 -29.92 -8.74
N THR A 22 7.54 -29.63 -9.47
CA THR A 22 7.37 -28.36 -10.18
C THR A 22 7.11 -27.27 -9.14
N GLY A 23 8.17 -26.59 -8.74
CA GLY A 23 8.07 -25.33 -8.02
C GLY A 23 7.32 -24.30 -8.87
N CYS A 24 6.44 -23.53 -8.23
CA CYS A 24 5.74 -22.42 -8.87
C CYS A 24 6.76 -21.33 -9.23
N GLY A 25 7.09 -21.16 -10.51
CA GLY A 25 7.92 -20.06 -10.97
C GLY A 25 7.89 -19.87 -12.48
N GLN A 26 7.73 -18.63 -12.92
CA GLN A 26 8.37 -18.13 -14.13
C GLN A 26 8.43 -16.59 -14.17
N ASP A 27 9.66 -16.08 -14.12
CA ASP A 27 10.10 -14.75 -14.54
C ASP A 27 10.03 -14.62 -16.07
N LYS A 28 9.66 -13.43 -16.56
CA LYS A 28 10.15 -12.88 -17.84
C LYS A 28 10.29 -11.37 -17.74
N GLY A 29 11.54 -10.91 -17.66
CA GLY A 29 11.92 -9.54 -17.95
C GLY A 29 11.84 -9.25 -19.44
N SER A 30 11.41 -8.04 -19.79
CA SER A 30 11.47 -7.52 -21.16
C SER A 30 12.63 -6.53 -21.25
N ALA A 31 13.64 -6.90 -22.03
CA ALA A 31 14.65 -5.99 -22.54
C ALA A 31 14.02 -5.13 -23.64
N TYR A 32 14.09 -3.81 -23.51
CA TYR A 32 13.86 -2.87 -24.59
C TYR A 32 15.19 -2.19 -24.95
N ALA A 33 15.51 -2.26 -26.23
CA ALA A 33 16.65 -1.65 -26.89
C ALA A 33 16.30 -0.26 -27.44
N GLY A 34 17.32 0.58 -27.62
CA GLY A 34 17.27 1.87 -28.33
C GLY A 34 17.51 3.06 -27.39
N GLY A 35 18.42 4.00 -27.63
CA GLY A 35 19.33 4.24 -28.75
C GLY A 35 20.26 5.42 -28.38
N ASN A 36 21.36 5.52 -29.12
CA ASN A 36 22.46 6.46 -28.93
C ASN A 36 22.06 7.94 -29.02
N GLY A 37 22.66 8.77 -28.14
CA GLY A 37 22.75 10.22 -28.28
C GLY A 37 23.90 10.77 -27.44
N GLN A 38 24.98 11.19 -28.09
CA GLN A 38 26.16 11.83 -27.50
C GLN A 38 25.83 13.24 -26.96
N PRO A 39 26.54 13.74 -25.93
CA PRO A 39 26.57 15.16 -25.58
C PRO A 39 27.70 15.87 -26.34
N VAL A 40 27.38 16.99 -26.98
CA VAL A 40 28.35 18.01 -27.41
C VAL A 40 28.25 19.20 -26.46
N GLY A 41 29.38 19.61 -25.89
CA GLY A 41 29.48 20.79 -25.03
C GLY A 41 29.43 22.10 -25.82
N ASN A 42 29.34 23.23 -25.12
CA ASN A 42 30.51 24.02 -24.77
C ASN A 42 30.11 25.30 -23.99
N ALA A 43 31.11 25.79 -23.26
CA ALA A 43 31.27 26.98 -22.45
C ALA A 43 30.52 28.27 -22.84
N GLY A 44 30.36 29.15 -21.83
CA GLY A 44 30.26 30.58 -22.06
C GLY A 44 29.73 31.39 -20.87
N SER A 45 30.64 31.86 -20.02
CA SER A 45 30.45 32.86 -18.97
C SER A 45 30.19 34.28 -19.52
N ALA A 46 29.30 35.07 -18.91
CA ALA A 46 29.41 36.53 -18.80
C ALA A 46 28.34 37.17 -17.87
N GLN A 47 28.80 37.87 -16.83
CA GLN A 47 28.23 39.12 -16.28
C GLN A 47 29.38 40.16 -16.39
N PRO A 48 29.17 41.50 -16.42
CA PRO A 48 28.42 42.25 -15.40
C PRO A 48 27.69 43.57 -15.83
N ALA A 49 26.85 44.04 -14.89
CA ALA A 49 26.53 45.43 -14.46
C ALA A 49 25.80 46.44 -15.38
N ASP A 50 24.72 47.05 -14.86
CA ASP A 50 24.69 48.50 -14.54
C ASP A 50 23.61 48.83 -13.49
N ASN A 51 23.90 49.87 -12.71
CA ASN A 51 23.14 50.51 -11.66
C ASN A 51 22.07 51.46 -12.23
N GLY A 52 20.97 51.64 -11.51
CA GLY A 52 19.99 52.69 -11.83
C GLY A 52 19.10 53.04 -10.63
N TYR A 53 19.50 54.06 -9.88
CA TYR A 53 18.67 54.73 -8.89
C TYR A 53 17.57 55.55 -9.58
N GLY A 54 16.33 55.43 -9.13
CA GLY A 54 15.20 56.24 -9.59
C GLY A 54 14.08 56.25 -8.55
N SER A 55 14.10 57.26 -7.68
CA SER A 55 13.03 57.61 -6.74
C SER A 55 11.89 58.31 -7.48
N GLY A 56 10.63 57.96 -7.17
CA GLY A 56 9.49 58.81 -7.52
C GLY A 56 8.11 58.18 -7.37
N GLY A 57 7.34 58.67 -6.40
CA GLY A 57 5.90 58.95 -6.55
C GLY A 57 4.93 57.80 -6.32
N GLY A 58 4.25 57.83 -5.17
CA GLY A 58 3.23 56.86 -4.80
C GLY A 58 1.90 57.00 -5.55
N TYR A 59 1.19 55.89 -5.57
CA TYR A 59 -0.27 55.80 -5.65
C TYR A 59 -0.66 54.56 -4.84
N GLY A 60 -1.65 54.73 -3.95
CA GLY A 60 -2.08 53.70 -3.03
C GLY A 60 -2.62 52.48 -3.76
N GLN A 61 -2.06 51.32 -3.42
CA GLN A 61 -2.71 50.04 -3.63
C GLN A 61 -2.69 49.34 -2.27
N ALA A 62 -3.87 49.05 -1.73
CA ALA A 62 -4.02 48.17 -0.57
C ALA A 62 -3.50 46.77 -0.96
N GLY A 63 -2.20 46.57 -0.80
CA GLY A 63 -1.53 45.29 -0.96
C GLY A 63 -1.84 44.45 0.27
N GLY A 64 -2.93 43.68 0.22
CA GLY A 64 -3.00 42.45 0.99
C GLY A 64 -1.91 41.54 0.45
N ALA A 65 -0.75 41.52 1.11
CA ALA A 65 0.27 40.52 0.86
C ALA A 65 -0.40 39.14 0.89
N PRO A 66 -0.05 38.21 -0.02
CA PRO A 66 -0.53 36.84 0.11
C PRO A 66 -0.08 36.35 1.48
N SER A 67 -1.05 35.99 2.32
CA SER A 67 -0.77 35.29 3.57
C SER A 67 0.14 34.12 3.22
N SER A 68 1.38 34.17 3.68
CA SER A 68 2.34 33.11 3.40
C SER A 68 1.77 31.82 3.94
N ALA A 69 1.54 30.85 3.05
CA ALA A 69 1.05 29.55 3.46
C ALA A 69 2.00 28.99 4.54
N LYS A 70 1.44 28.57 5.67
CA LYS A 70 2.24 28.14 6.81
C LYS A 70 3.06 26.90 6.42
N GLN A 71 4.37 26.93 6.68
CA GLN A 71 5.26 25.81 6.41
C GLN A 71 4.83 24.56 7.19
N ALA A 72 5.23 23.38 6.70
CA ALA A 72 4.96 22.13 7.40
C ALA A 72 5.83 21.99 8.67
N GLY A 73 7.11 22.37 8.58
CA GLY A 73 8.09 22.12 9.64
C GLY A 73 8.40 20.63 9.80
N GLN A 74 8.80 20.25 11.02
CA GLN A 74 9.01 18.86 11.40
C GLN A 74 7.69 18.09 11.37
N LEU A 75 7.54 17.19 10.40
CA LEU A 75 6.40 16.31 10.31
C LEU A 75 6.39 15.34 11.50
N ALA A 76 5.21 14.86 11.85
CA ALA A 76 5.03 13.80 12.82
C ALA A 76 4.06 12.74 12.27
N VAL A 77 4.10 11.57 12.90
CA VAL A 77 3.12 10.51 12.65
C VAL A 77 2.25 10.37 13.88
N SER A 78 0.95 10.57 13.72
CA SER A 78 -0.05 10.45 14.78
C SER A 78 -0.91 9.20 14.57
N ASP A 79 -1.29 8.54 15.67
CA ASP A 79 -2.22 7.41 15.64
C ASP A 79 -3.66 7.91 15.74
N SER A 80 -4.41 7.79 14.64
CA SER A 80 -5.86 7.98 14.61
C SER A 80 -6.55 6.65 14.87
N LYS A 81 -7.55 6.67 15.76
CA LYS A 81 -8.34 5.48 16.11
C LYS A 81 -9.05 4.87 14.89
N ASP A 82 -9.51 5.71 13.97
CA ASP A 82 -10.31 5.30 12.81
C ASP A 82 -9.51 5.21 11.51
N LEU A 83 -8.39 5.95 11.44
CA LEU A 83 -7.58 6.07 10.22
C LEU A 83 -6.17 5.46 10.32
N GLY A 84 -5.83 4.84 11.45
CA GLY A 84 -4.48 4.34 11.69
C GLY A 84 -3.48 5.49 11.73
N LYS A 85 -2.27 5.28 11.18
CA LYS A 85 -1.24 6.33 11.18
C LYS A 85 -1.54 7.41 10.13
N VAL A 86 -1.57 8.66 10.59
CA VAL A 86 -1.71 9.86 9.76
C VAL A 86 -0.47 10.75 9.92
N VAL A 87 -0.09 11.43 8.85
CA VAL A 87 0.97 12.45 8.91
C VAL A 87 0.37 13.77 9.37
N THR A 88 1.05 14.45 10.27
CA THR A 88 0.73 15.81 10.70
C THR A 88 1.90 16.75 10.47
N ASP A 89 1.61 18.04 10.35
CA ASP A 89 2.63 19.08 10.37
C ASP A 89 3.16 19.35 11.80
N SER A 90 4.09 20.30 11.92
CA SER A 90 4.70 20.70 13.20
C SER A 90 3.73 21.36 14.18
N ALA A 91 2.56 21.80 13.72
CA ALA A 91 1.49 22.32 14.56
C ALA A 91 0.44 21.23 14.88
N GLY A 92 0.62 20.00 14.40
CA GLY A 92 -0.26 18.86 14.63
C GLY A 92 -1.50 18.80 13.73
N PHE A 93 -1.57 19.60 12.67
CA PHE A 93 -2.65 19.50 11.67
C PHE A 93 -2.42 18.32 10.74
N THR A 94 -3.47 17.52 10.51
CA THR A 94 -3.42 16.38 9.59
C THR A 94 -3.18 16.83 8.16
N LEU A 95 -2.30 16.12 7.46
CA LEU A 95 -2.07 16.31 6.03
C LEU A 95 -2.95 15.35 5.22
N TYR A 96 -3.39 15.82 4.07
CA TYR A 96 -4.31 15.11 3.18
C TYR A 96 -3.74 14.97 1.78
N ARG A 97 -4.23 13.96 1.06
CA ARG A 97 -4.02 13.75 -0.38
C ARG A 97 -5.34 13.79 -1.14
N PHE A 98 -5.26 14.13 -2.42
CA PHE A 98 -6.39 14.20 -3.33
C PHE A 98 -6.35 13.08 -4.36
N ASP A 99 -7.46 12.38 -4.57
CA ASP A 99 -7.54 11.27 -5.52
C ASP A 99 -7.40 11.68 -6.98
N LYS A 100 -7.66 12.95 -7.30
CA LYS A 100 -7.47 13.45 -8.67
C LYS A 100 -6.03 13.87 -8.94
N ASP A 101 -5.13 13.82 -7.96
CA ASP A 101 -3.70 14.08 -8.17
C ASP A 101 -2.97 12.84 -8.71
N THR A 102 -1.73 13.02 -9.15
CA THR A 102 -0.86 11.90 -9.55
C THR A 102 0.42 11.90 -8.72
N ALA A 103 0.94 10.71 -8.40
CA ALA A 103 2.19 10.55 -7.66
C ALA A 103 3.43 10.38 -8.55
N SER A 104 3.27 9.92 -9.79
CA SER A 104 4.38 9.69 -10.71
C SER A 104 3.95 9.93 -12.17
N PRO A 105 4.37 11.05 -12.80
CA PRO A 105 5.03 12.18 -12.14
C PRO A 105 4.08 12.85 -11.13
N PRO A 106 4.62 13.47 -10.05
CA PRO A 106 3.82 14.26 -9.13
C PRO A 106 3.07 15.37 -9.85
N ARG A 107 1.75 15.48 -9.63
CA ARG A 107 0.92 16.59 -10.14
C ARG A 107 -0.22 16.91 -9.20
N SER A 108 -0.37 18.19 -8.87
CA SER A 108 -1.54 18.74 -8.20
C SER A 108 -2.59 19.19 -9.21
N ASN A 109 -3.85 18.85 -8.97
CA ASN A 109 -5.02 19.28 -9.75
C ASN A 109 -6.00 20.14 -8.92
N CYS A 110 -5.65 20.49 -7.68
CA CYS A 110 -6.49 21.30 -6.80
C CYS A 110 -6.06 22.77 -6.88
N GLU A 111 -6.74 23.56 -7.73
CA GLU A 111 -6.45 24.98 -7.97
C GLU A 111 -7.68 25.86 -7.69
N GLY A 112 -7.48 27.18 -7.62
CA GLY A 112 -8.58 28.15 -7.45
C GLY A 112 -9.37 27.95 -6.16
N ASP A 113 -10.69 27.79 -6.26
CA ASP A 113 -11.56 27.57 -5.09
C ASP A 113 -11.25 26.28 -4.35
N CYS A 114 -10.70 25.26 -5.04
CA CYS A 114 -10.23 24.06 -4.40
C CYS A 114 -9.12 24.39 -3.40
N ALA A 115 -8.15 25.21 -3.80
CA ALA A 115 -7.01 25.61 -2.96
C ALA A 115 -7.43 26.48 -1.75
N LYS A 116 -8.60 27.12 -1.79
CA LYS A 116 -9.16 27.83 -0.61
C LYS A 116 -9.63 26.85 0.46
N ALA A 117 -10.29 25.77 0.05
CA ALA A 117 -10.76 24.72 0.97
C ALA A 117 -9.64 23.74 1.37
N TRP A 118 -8.68 23.56 0.47
CA TRP A 118 -7.54 22.64 0.60
C TRP A 118 -6.23 23.37 0.34
N PRO A 119 -5.76 24.19 1.29
CA PRO A 119 -4.49 24.90 1.12
C PRO A 119 -3.34 23.92 0.88
N ALA A 120 -2.56 24.16 -0.17
CA ALA A 120 -1.35 23.40 -0.46
C ALA A 120 -0.32 23.59 0.68
N VAL A 121 0.33 22.50 1.07
CA VAL A 121 1.42 22.55 2.05
C VAL A 121 2.71 22.95 1.34
N PRO A 122 3.39 24.04 1.72
CA PRO A 122 4.67 24.41 1.13
C PRO A 122 5.72 23.32 1.34
N ALA A 123 6.55 23.07 0.33
CA ALA A 123 7.66 22.12 0.44
C ALA A 123 8.79 22.62 1.36
N ASP A 124 8.97 23.94 1.43
CA ASP A 124 10.08 24.55 2.15
C ASP A 124 9.96 24.31 3.67
N GLY A 125 11.08 23.92 4.28
CA GLY A 125 11.18 23.67 5.71
C GLY A 125 10.51 22.38 6.20
N ALA A 126 9.97 21.55 5.30
CA ALA A 126 9.44 20.24 5.67
C ALA A 126 10.57 19.26 6.03
N MET A 127 10.49 18.65 7.20
CA MET A 127 11.43 17.60 7.64
C MET A 127 10.64 16.32 7.92
N ALA A 128 11.18 15.18 7.48
CA ALA A 128 10.52 13.89 7.64
C ALA A 128 10.35 13.55 9.12
N ALA A 129 9.24 12.89 9.48
CA ALA A 129 9.00 12.48 10.85
C ALA A 129 10.13 11.61 11.39
N ALA A 130 10.44 11.74 12.68
CA ALA A 130 11.49 10.95 13.32
C ALA A 130 11.26 9.44 13.07
N GLY A 131 12.26 8.76 12.53
CA GLY A 131 12.17 7.33 12.19
C GLY A 131 11.45 7.00 10.88
N THR A 132 11.08 8.00 10.07
CA THR A 132 10.55 7.79 8.70
C THR A 132 11.62 8.05 7.65
N ASP A 133 11.45 7.44 6.47
CA ASP A 133 12.39 7.59 5.36
C ASP A 133 12.30 9.00 4.77
N GLN A 134 13.37 9.77 4.91
CA GLN A 134 13.46 11.12 4.35
C GLN A 134 13.36 11.13 2.82
N SER A 135 13.71 10.03 2.15
CA SER A 135 13.61 9.92 0.70
C SER A 135 12.16 9.87 0.19
N ALA A 136 11.19 9.62 1.08
CA ALA A 136 9.78 9.70 0.74
C ALA A 136 9.29 11.14 0.55
N LEU A 137 9.99 12.14 1.09
CA LEU A 137 9.65 13.55 0.90
C LEU A 137 10.14 14.05 -0.45
N GLY A 138 9.30 14.85 -1.10
CA GLY A 138 9.65 15.52 -2.33
C GLY A 138 8.91 16.85 -2.48
N SER A 139 8.92 17.37 -3.70
CA SER A 139 8.13 18.55 -4.04
C SER A 139 7.57 18.44 -5.45
N VAL A 140 6.46 19.14 -5.68
CA VAL A 140 5.90 19.38 -7.01
C VAL A 140 5.75 20.87 -7.22
N THR A 141 6.15 21.36 -8.40
CA THR A 141 5.87 22.73 -8.82
C THR A 141 4.43 22.78 -9.35
N ARG A 142 3.61 23.60 -8.71
CA ARG A 142 2.20 23.84 -9.10
C ARG A 142 2.11 24.74 -10.31
N ALA A 143 0.92 24.86 -10.90
CA ALA A 143 0.68 25.70 -12.08
C ALA A 143 0.92 27.20 -11.80
N ASP A 144 0.72 27.62 -10.55
CA ASP A 144 0.99 28.98 -10.07
C ASP A 144 2.50 29.25 -9.78
N GLY A 145 3.37 28.26 -10.00
CA GLY A 145 4.81 28.35 -9.78
C GLY A 145 5.25 28.06 -8.34
N THR A 146 4.32 27.87 -7.39
CA THR A 146 4.67 27.54 -6.00
C THR A 146 5.09 26.08 -5.86
N LYS A 147 5.93 25.79 -4.86
CA LYS A 147 6.36 24.41 -4.54
C LYS A 147 5.52 23.82 -3.42
N GLN A 148 4.86 22.71 -3.72
CA GLN A 148 4.06 21.95 -2.77
C GLN A 148 4.82 20.70 -2.31
N LEU A 149 4.73 20.40 -1.01
CA LEU A 149 5.27 19.19 -0.41
C LEU A 149 4.62 17.96 -1.04
N THR A 150 5.45 16.95 -1.33
CA THR A 150 4.97 15.61 -1.65
C THR A 150 5.48 14.59 -0.65
N ILE A 151 4.67 13.55 -0.41
CA ILE A 151 5.07 12.36 0.36
C ILE A 151 4.75 11.15 -0.52
N GLY A 152 5.75 10.29 -0.77
CA GLY A 152 5.60 9.16 -1.70
C GLY A 152 5.15 9.60 -3.10
N GLY A 153 5.50 10.82 -3.50
CA GLY A 153 5.08 11.45 -4.75
C GLY A 153 3.70 12.13 -4.73
N TRP A 154 2.85 11.88 -3.74
CA TRP A 154 1.51 12.50 -3.64
C TRP A 154 1.60 13.94 -3.13
N PRO A 155 0.88 14.92 -3.72
CA PRO A 155 0.82 16.30 -3.20
C PRO A 155 0.05 16.39 -1.87
N MET A 156 0.60 17.13 -0.91
CA MET A 156 0.04 17.26 0.44
C MET A 156 -0.73 18.57 0.64
N TYR A 157 -1.88 18.48 1.29
CA TYR A 157 -2.78 19.59 1.59
C TYR A 157 -3.13 19.64 3.07
N ARG A 158 -3.51 20.82 3.55
CA ARG A 158 -4.30 20.98 4.78
C ARG A 158 -5.77 21.12 4.43
N TYR A 159 -6.63 20.96 5.43
CA TYR A 159 -8.06 21.23 5.26
C TYR A 159 -8.47 22.48 6.02
N ALA A 160 -9.14 23.42 5.34
CA ALA A 160 -9.48 24.72 5.93
C ALA A 160 -10.49 24.65 7.09
N LYS A 161 -11.22 23.53 7.25
CA LYS A 161 -12.13 23.33 8.39
C LYS A 161 -11.52 22.55 9.55
N ASP A 162 -10.28 22.11 9.43
CA ASP A 162 -9.53 21.61 10.59
C ASP A 162 -9.05 22.84 11.38
N THR A 163 -9.53 22.95 12.61
CA THR A 163 -9.26 24.12 13.47
C THR A 163 -8.41 23.77 14.67
N ASN A 164 -8.31 22.48 15.00
CA ASN A 164 -7.51 21.95 16.10
C ASN A 164 -6.49 20.91 15.59
N PRO A 165 -5.32 20.80 16.26
CA PRO A 165 -4.42 19.68 16.05
C PRO A 165 -5.12 18.33 16.24
N GLY A 166 -4.87 17.39 15.34
CA GLY A 166 -5.51 16.07 15.34
C GLY A 166 -6.91 16.01 14.69
N ASP A 167 -7.48 17.13 14.27
CA ASP A 167 -8.69 17.13 13.46
C ASP A 167 -8.48 16.35 12.16
N THR A 168 -9.44 15.50 11.82
CA THR A 168 -9.45 14.69 10.59
C THR A 168 -10.67 14.97 9.72
N ASN A 169 -11.26 16.17 9.82
CA ASN A 169 -12.56 16.47 9.20
C ASN A 169 -12.51 16.49 7.67
N GLY A 170 -11.30 16.56 7.09
CA GLY A 170 -11.10 16.45 5.65
C GLY A 170 -11.24 15.00 5.14
N GLN A 171 -11.24 14.01 6.02
CA GLN A 171 -11.33 12.61 5.63
C GLN A 171 -12.64 12.33 4.88
N ASN A 172 -12.52 11.73 3.71
CA ASN A 172 -13.62 11.32 2.83
C ASN A 172 -14.51 12.47 2.33
N VAL A 173 -14.08 13.73 2.45
CA VAL A 173 -14.81 14.86 1.86
C VAL A 173 -14.90 14.66 0.35
N GLY A 174 -16.12 14.72 -0.18
CA GLY A 174 -16.39 14.49 -1.61
C GLY A 174 -16.00 13.10 -2.13
N GLY A 175 -15.71 12.13 -1.25
CA GLY A 175 -15.26 10.78 -1.64
C GLY A 175 -13.85 10.72 -2.24
N THR A 176 -13.14 11.85 -2.31
CA THR A 176 -11.87 11.99 -3.05
C THR A 176 -10.72 12.50 -2.20
N TRP A 177 -10.99 12.96 -0.98
CA TRP A 177 -10.00 13.49 -0.05
C TRP A 177 -9.74 12.51 1.07
N HIS A 178 -8.46 12.26 1.37
CA HIS A 178 -8.05 11.26 2.35
C HIS A 178 -6.88 11.79 3.17
N ALA A 179 -6.90 11.54 4.48
CA ALA A 179 -5.74 11.76 5.33
C ALA A 179 -4.55 10.95 4.78
N ALA A 180 -3.36 11.51 4.84
CA ALA A 180 -2.15 10.90 4.30
C ALA A 180 -1.52 9.96 5.35
N ALA A 181 -1.23 8.74 4.93
CA ALA A 181 -0.37 7.81 5.67
C ALA A 181 1.11 8.23 5.53
N PRO A 182 2.03 7.68 6.35
CA PRO A 182 3.47 8.00 6.27
C PRO A 182 4.13 7.75 4.92
N ASP A 183 3.58 6.86 4.09
CA ASP A 183 4.04 6.59 2.72
C ASP A 183 3.34 7.46 1.66
N GLY A 184 2.55 8.46 2.09
CA GLY A 184 1.78 9.36 1.23
C GLY A 184 0.49 8.76 0.66
N LYS A 185 0.21 7.47 0.90
CA LYS A 185 -1.04 6.84 0.48
C LYS A 185 -2.20 7.26 1.40
N LYS A 186 -3.39 6.72 1.14
CA LYS A 186 -4.56 6.94 1.99
C LYS A 186 -4.32 6.30 3.36
N ALA A 187 -4.48 7.08 4.41
CA ALA A 187 -4.59 6.56 5.74
C ALA A 187 -5.82 5.66 5.83
N SER A 188 -5.65 4.56 6.55
CA SER A 188 -6.72 3.63 6.87
C SER A 188 -6.35 2.95 8.18
N ALA A 189 -7.33 2.45 8.93
CA ALA A 189 -7.05 1.60 10.08
C ALA A 189 -6.13 0.40 9.76
N ALA A 190 -6.00 0.03 8.48
CA ALA A 190 -5.04 -0.99 8.01
C ALA A 190 -3.62 -0.46 7.74
N SER A 191 -3.42 0.86 7.67
CA SER A 191 -2.14 1.54 7.38
C SER A 191 -1.30 1.87 8.61
N ALA A 192 -1.74 1.51 9.83
CA ALA A 192 -0.85 1.53 10.98
C ALA A 192 0.28 0.49 10.78
N PRO A 193 1.57 0.83 10.99
CA PRO A 193 2.56 -0.19 11.28
C PRO A 193 2.09 -0.86 12.57
N ALA A 194 1.51 -2.03 12.36
CA ALA A 194 1.82 -3.22 13.11
C ALA A 194 2.96 -3.04 14.13
N PRO A 195 2.80 -3.48 15.40
CA PRO A 195 3.98 -3.74 16.23
C PRO A 195 4.97 -4.58 15.43
N ALA A 196 6.28 -4.47 15.71
CA ALA A 196 7.40 -5.07 14.96
C ALA A 196 7.38 -6.62 14.90
N MET A 197 6.29 -7.18 14.39
CA MET A 197 6.07 -8.55 14.05
C MET A 197 6.43 -8.72 12.58
N PRO A 198 6.95 -9.90 12.21
CA PRO A 198 7.17 -10.23 10.81
C PRO A 198 5.91 -10.02 9.97
N GLY A 199 6.09 -9.67 8.70
CA GLY A 199 5.03 -9.41 7.72
C GLY A 199 3.91 -10.47 7.74
N LEU A 200 4.28 -11.73 7.95
CA LEU A 200 3.38 -12.80 8.36
C LEU A 200 4.03 -13.65 9.46
N SER A 201 3.29 -14.01 10.50
CA SER A 201 3.80 -14.86 11.58
C SER A 201 2.74 -15.79 12.14
N VAL A 202 3.14 -16.71 13.02
CA VAL A 202 2.22 -17.62 13.72
C VAL A 202 1.88 -17.08 15.10
N ARG A 203 0.59 -17.10 15.44
CA ARG A 203 0.05 -16.80 16.78
C ARG A 203 -0.68 -18.02 17.32
N LYS A 204 -0.59 -18.25 18.63
CA LYS A 204 -1.49 -19.21 19.32
C LYS A 204 -2.86 -18.58 19.55
N ASP A 205 -3.87 -19.06 18.84
CA ASP A 205 -5.28 -18.77 19.09
C ASP A 205 -5.85 -19.78 20.10
N ALA A 206 -6.60 -19.30 21.08
CA ALA A 206 -7.13 -20.13 22.15
C ALA A 206 -8.15 -21.18 21.66
N LYS A 207 -8.86 -20.90 20.56
CA LYS A 207 -9.91 -21.76 20.01
C LYS A 207 -9.43 -22.54 18.79
N LEU A 208 -8.57 -21.92 17.98
CA LEU A 208 -8.17 -22.45 16.68
C LEU A 208 -6.78 -23.11 16.70
N GLY A 209 -6.03 -22.97 17.79
CA GLY A 209 -4.64 -23.43 17.84
C GLY A 209 -3.72 -22.48 17.10
N ASP A 210 -2.75 -22.99 16.36
CA ASP A 210 -1.77 -22.14 15.68
C ASP A 210 -2.39 -21.55 14.41
N VAL A 211 -2.44 -20.23 14.33
CA VAL A 211 -2.99 -19.48 13.18
C VAL A 211 -1.95 -18.54 12.60
N ILE A 212 -2.00 -18.33 11.29
CA ILE A 212 -1.21 -17.29 10.63
C ILE A 212 -1.86 -15.93 10.88
N VAL A 213 -1.03 -14.92 11.17
CA VAL A 213 -1.43 -13.53 11.35
C VAL A 213 -0.57 -12.61 10.49
N ASP A 214 -1.12 -11.48 10.06
CA ASP A 214 -0.35 -10.41 9.41
C ASP A 214 0.53 -9.65 10.43
N ALA A 215 1.33 -8.69 9.95
CA ALA A 215 2.16 -7.86 10.81
C ALA A 215 1.35 -7.17 11.93
N ARG A 216 0.09 -6.81 11.66
CA ARG A 216 -0.79 -6.15 12.64
C ARG A 216 -1.38 -7.15 13.64
N GLY A 217 -1.11 -8.45 13.51
CA GLY A 217 -1.67 -9.50 14.35
C GLY A 217 -3.09 -9.90 14.00
N MET A 218 -3.58 -9.49 12.82
CA MET A 218 -4.89 -9.85 12.30
C MET A 218 -4.84 -11.26 11.72
N THR A 219 -5.87 -12.07 11.99
CA THR A 219 -5.90 -13.46 11.53
C THR A 219 -5.96 -13.51 10.01
N VAL A 220 -5.19 -14.43 9.41
CA VAL A 220 -5.16 -14.67 7.98
C VAL A 220 -6.11 -15.81 7.62
N TYR A 221 -6.89 -15.60 6.56
CA TYR A 221 -7.96 -16.47 6.10
C TYR A 221 -7.75 -16.95 4.68
N ARG A 222 -8.40 -18.07 4.37
CA ARG A 222 -8.55 -18.60 3.01
C ARG A 222 -10.02 -18.77 2.66
N PHE A 223 -10.32 -18.60 1.39
CA PHE A 223 -11.66 -18.79 0.83
C PHE A 223 -11.77 -20.17 0.16
N LYS A 224 -12.79 -20.96 0.53
CA LYS A 224 -13.04 -22.29 -0.08
C LYS A 224 -13.32 -22.24 -1.58
N LYS A 225 -13.79 -21.09 -2.11
CA LYS A 225 -14.12 -20.94 -3.54
C LYS A 225 -12.92 -20.54 -4.41
N ASP A 226 -11.77 -20.26 -3.81
CA ASP A 226 -10.55 -20.02 -4.57
C ASP A 226 -10.01 -21.34 -5.16
N SER A 227 -9.02 -21.25 -6.04
CA SER A 227 -8.28 -22.42 -6.51
C SER A 227 -6.78 -22.19 -6.37
N ALA A 228 -6.06 -23.24 -5.97
CA ALA A 228 -4.59 -23.26 -6.05
C ALA A 228 -4.07 -23.46 -7.47
N TRP A 229 -4.86 -24.09 -8.36
CA TRP A 229 -4.48 -24.26 -9.75
C TRP A 229 -5.70 -24.32 -10.70
N PRO A 230 -5.76 -23.44 -11.73
CA PRO A 230 -4.95 -22.22 -11.85
C PRO A 230 -5.18 -21.32 -10.63
N MET A 231 -4.11 -20.64 -10.17
CA MET A 231 -4.19 -19.81 -8.97
C MET A 231 -5.15 -18.65 -9.21
N THR A 232 -6.36 -18.77 -8.68
CA THR A 232 -7.47 -17.89 -8.98
C THR A 232 -8.27 -17.61 -7.72
N SER A 233 -8.76 -16.38 -7.63
CA SER A 233 -9.58 -15.92 -6.53
C SER A 233 -11.00 -15.68 -7.01
N ALA A 234 -11.97 -16.25 -6.29
CA ALA A 234 -13.39 -15.95 -6.46
C ALA A 234 -13.82 -14.67 -5.71
N CYS A 235 -12.93 -14.06 -4.92
CA CYS A 235 -13.19 -12.84 -4.18
C CYS A 235 -12.60 -11.62 -4.91
N THR A 236 -13.44 -10.93 -5.68
CA THR A 236 -13.09 -9.71 -6.43
C THR A 236 -14.08 -8.58 -6.11
N GLY A 237 -13.75 -7.34 -6.50
CA GLY A 237 -14.65 -6.19 -6.36
C GLY A 237 -15.12 -5.96 -4.93
N ALA A 238 -16.44 -5.87 -4.71
CA ALA A 238 -17.03 -5.61 -3.40
C ALA A 238 -16.66 -6.66 -2.34
N CYS A 239 -16.31 -7.89 -2.74
CA CYS A 239 -15.83 -8.92 -1.80
C CYS A 239 -14.58 -8.43 -1.05
N LEU A 240 -13.69 -7.70 -1.71
CA LEU A 240 -12.44 -7.20 -1.14
C LEU A 240 -12.65 -6.10 -0.08
N GLN A 241 -13.81 -5.46 -0.05
CA GLN A 241 -14.15 -4.53 1.04
C GLN A 241 -14.34 -5.30 2.35
N LYS A 242 -14.89 -6.52 2.28
CA LYS A 242 -15.09 -7.38 3.45
C LYS A 242 -13.88 -8.26 3.75
N TRP A 243 -13.19 -8.71 2.71
CA TRP A 243 -12.05 -9.61 2.74
C TRP A 243 -10.85 -9.01 2.00
N PRO A 244 -10.17 -8.02 2.59
CA PRO A 244 -9.00 -7.42 1.97
C PRO A 244 -7.92 -8.47 1.70
N VAL A 245 -7.25 -8.37 0.55
CA VAL A 245 -6.11 -9.25 0.24
C VAL A 245 -4.97 -9.04 1.23
N VAL A 246 -4.19 -10.08 1.50
CA VAL A 246 -2.86 -9.89 2.10
C VAL A 246 -1.90 -9.47 0.98
N ALA A 247 -1.25 -8.33 1.17
CA ALA A 247 -0.24 -7.82 0.24
C ALA A 247 0.99 -8.74 0.20
N PRO A 248 1.81 -8.70 -0.86
CA PRO A 248 3.05 -9.46 -0.95
C PRO A 248 3.96 -9.26 0.26
N VAL A 249 4.47 -10.34 0.83
CA VAL A 249 5.40 -10.32 1.96
C VAL A 249 6.70 -11.02 1.57
N ASP A 250 7.84 -10.44 1.92
CA ASP A 250 9.14 -11.08 1.73
C ASP A 250 9.24 -12.35 2.59
N LYS A 251 9.76 -13.45 2.05
CA LYS A 251 9.98 -14.70 2.79
C LYS A 251 10.84 -14.50 4.03
N ALA A 252 11.85 -13.64 3.96
CA ALA A 252 12.71 -13.29 5.10
C ALA A 252 11.93 -12.53 6.19
N ASN A 253 10.84 -11.88 5.82
CA ASN A 253 9.93 -11.20 6.73
C ASN A 253 8.74 -12.10 7.16
N THR A 254 9.01 -13.38 7.39
CA THR A 254 8.02 -14.34 7.92
C THR A 254 8.57 -15.12 9.10
N LYS A 255 7.70 -15.62 9.99
CA LYS A 255 8.12 -16.45 11.13
C LYS A 255 7.15 -17.58 11.42
N GLY A 256 7.67 -18.82 11.40
CA GLY A 256 6.92 -20.03 11.78
C GLY A 256 5.98 -20.56 10.69
N ILE A 257 6.04 -20.07 9.46
CA ILE A 257 5.14 -20.45 8.36
C ILE A 257 5.85 -21.37 7.37
N ALA A 258 5.13 -22.34 6.80
CA ALA A 258 5.64 -23.15 5.72
C ALA A 258 5.86 -22.32 4.44
N LEU A 259 7.10 -22.25 3.96
CA LEU A 259 7.47 -21.43 2.80
C LEU A 259 7.34 -22.17 1.45
N LYS A 260 7.05 -23.48 1.46
CA LYS A 260 6.79 -24.23 0.23
C LYS A 260 5.45 -23.78 -0.37
N GLY A 261 5.50 -23.28 -1.61
CA GLY A 261 4.33 -22.67 -2.26
C GLY A 261 3.97 -21.28 -1.70
N PHE A 262 4.87 -20.64 -0.96
CA PHE A 262 4.73 -19.23 -0.57
C PHE A 262 5.16 -18.36 -1.75
N VAL A 263 4.18 -17.90 -2.52
CA VAL A 263 4.39 -17.11 -3.74
C VAL A 263 3.40 -15.95 -3.80
N THR A 264 3.78 -14.89 -4.49
CA THR A 264 2.87 -13.82 -4.89
C THR A 264 2.31 -14.13 -6.27
N PHE A 265 1.06 -13.76 -6.53
CA PHE A 265 0.50 -13.82 -7.87
C PHE A 265 -0.17 -12.50 -8.25
N ASP A 266 -0.13 -12.22 -9.55
CA ASP A 266 -0.81 -11.08 -10.17
C ASP A 266 -2.26 -11.49 -10.47
N ARG A 267 -3.21 -10.75 -9.91
CA ARG A 267 -4.63 -10.99 -10.15
C ARG A 267 -5.10 -10.27 -11.42
N PRO A 268 -6.16 -10.77 -12.09
CA PRO A 268 -6.73 -10.09 -13.25
C PRO A 268 -7.28 -8.69 -12.95
N ASP A 269 -7.59 -8.38 -11.69
CA ASP A 269 -8.04 -7.05 -11.24
C ASP A 269 -6.89 -6.07 -10.94
N GLY A 270 -5.64 -6.44 -11.28
CA GLY A 270 -4.45 -5.61 -11.12
C GLY A 270 -3.88 -5.59 -9.69
N VAL A 271 -4.49 -6.33 -8.76
CA VAL A 271 -4.03 -6.43 -7.37
C VAL A 271 -3.00 -7.55 -7.24
N LYS A 272 -1.85 -7.27 -6.61
CA LYS A 272 -0.91 -8.32 -6.19
C LYS A 272 -1.36 -8.91 -4.87
N GLN A 273 -1.39 -10.24 -4.78
CA GLN A 273 -1.84 -10.93 -3.57
C GLN A 273 -0.84 -12.01 -3.16
N GLN A 274 -0.62 -12.10 -1.84
CA GLN A 274 0.14 -13.18 -1.24
C GLN A 274 -0.65 -14.48 -1.26
N SER A 275 0.04 -15.58 -1.55
CA SER A 275 -0.49 -16.94 -1.39
C SER A 275 0.37 -17.75 -0.42
N ILE A 276 -0.25 -18.70 0.29
CA ILE A 276 0.42 -19.64 1.18
C ILE A 276 0.07 -21.04 0.70
N THR A 277 1.09 -21.84 0.41
CA THR A 277 0.91 -23.16 -0.21
C THR A 277 0.06 -23.08 -1.49
N CYS A 278 0.32 -22.06 -2.30
CA CYS A 278 -0.38 -21.75 -3.57
C CYS A 278 -1.85 -21.34 -3.44
N TRP A 279 -2.33 -21.05 -2.23
CA TRP A 279 -3.70 -20.58 -2.03
C TRP A 279 -3.73 -19.09 -1.68
N PRO A 280 -4.60 -18.29 -2.33
CA PRO A 280 -4.75 -16.87 -2.00
C PRO A 280 -5.17 -16.68 -0.54
N VAL A 281 -4.58 -15.70 0.14
CA VAL A 281 -4.89 -15.41 1.54
C VAL A 281 -5.36 -13.97 1.77
N TYR A 282 -6.19 -13.77 2.77
CA TYR A 282 -6.93 -12.53 3.05
C TYR A 282 -6.90 -12.19 4.53
N THR A 283 -7.16 -10.93 4.86
CA THR A 283 -7.59 -10.52 6.20
C THR A 283 -9.10 -10.30 6.21
N PHE A 284 -9.69 -10.14 7.39
CA PHE A 284 -11.12 -9.90 7.54
C PHE A 284 -11.40 -8.51 8.11
N SER A 285 -12.24 -7.74 7.44
CA SER A 285 -12.67 -6.40 7.90
C SER A 285 -13.44 -6.41 9.22
N GLY A 286 -13.97 -7.56 9.65
CA GLY A 286 -14.62 -7.69 10.96
C GLY A 286 -13.67 -8.05 12.10
N ASP A 287 -12.39 -8.27 11.80
CA ASP A 287 -11.36 -8.30 12.82
C ASP A 287 -10.89 -6.85 13.04
N THR A 288 -11.00 -6.36 14.26
CA THR A 288 -10.76 -4.95 14.61
C THR A 288 -9.56 -4.74 15.52
N LYS A 289 -9.06 -5.82 16.12
CA LYS A 289 -7.86 -5.81 16.97
C LYS A 289 -7.03 -7.07 16.77
N PRO A 290 -5.71 -7.02 17.08
CA PRO A 290 -4.86 -8.20 17.11
C PRO A 290 -5.47 -9.28 18.01
N GLY A 291 -5.43 -10.53 17.57
CA GLY A 291 -6.05 -11.64 18.31
C GLY A 291 -7.47 -11.98 17.85
N ASP A 292 -8.17 -11.06 17.17
CA ASP A 292 -9.49 -11.36 16.63
C ASP A 292 -9.39 -12.47 15.57
N SER A 293 -10.35 -13.38 15.61
CA SER A 293 -10.52 -14.46 14.63
C SER A 293 -11.97 -14.56 14.14
N ASN A 294 -12.67 -13.43 14.05
CA ASN A 294 -14.10 -13.30 13.76
C ASN A 294 -14.47 -13.72 12.33
N GLY A 295 -13.50 -13.78 11.42
CA GLY A 295 -13.68 -14.30 10.07
C GLY A 295 -13.86 -15.83 10.00
N GLN A 296 -13.60 -16.56 11.10
CA GLN A 296 -13.66 -18.01 11.12
C GLN A 296 -15.09 -18.51 10.87
N GLY A 297 -15.26 -19.34 9.84
CA GLY A 297 -16.52 -19.97 9.49
C GLY A 297 -17.55 -19.04 8.84
N VAL A 298 -17.21 -17.77 8.55
CA VAL A 298 -18.14 -16.83 7.93
C VAL A 298 -18.67 -17.40 6.61
N GLY A 299 -19.99 -17.47 6.47
CA GLY A 299 -20.67 -18.03 5.31
C GLY A 299 -20.35 -19.51 5.02
N GLY A 300 -19.75 -20.24 5.97
CA GLY A 300 -19.30 -21.62 5.78
C GLY A 300 -18.15 -21.80 4.80
N THR A 301 -17.56 -20.70 4.31
CA THR A 301 -16.57 -20.71 3.22
C THR A 301 -15.23 -20.08 3.57
N TRP A 302 -15.13 -19.38 4.69
CA TRP A 302 -13.93 -18.66 5.12
C TRP A 302 -13.35 -19.28 6.38
N TYR A 303 -12.06 -19.60 6.37
CA TYR A 303 -11.41 -20.29 7.49
C TYR A 303 -10.01 -19.76 7.72
N ALA A 304 -9.63 -19.65 8.99
CA ALA A 304 -8.30 -19.31 9.43
C ALA A 304 -7.29 -20.35 8.92
N VAL A 305 -6.06 -19.89 8.70
CA VAL A 305 -5.01 -20.67 8.05
C VAL A 305 -3.99 -21.15 9.09
N SER A 306 -3.67 -22.45 9.07
CA SER A 306 -2.63 -23.04 9.90
C SER A 306 -1.22 -22.68 9.39
N PRO A 307 -0.15 -22.88 10.17
CA PRO A 307 1.23 -22.64 9.72
C PRO A 307 1.62 -23.39 8.44
N GLU A 308 1.00 -24.54 8.18
CA GLU A 308 1.19 -25.37 6.99
C GLU A 308 0.30 -24.94 5.81
N GLY A 309 -0.42 -23.83 5.93
CA GLY A 309 -1.31 -23.31 4.90
C GLY A 309 -2.67 -24.00 4.84
N LYS A 310 -3.06 -24.84 5.81
CA LYS A 310 -4.34 -25.60 5.77
C LYS A 310 -5.50 -24.81 6.39
N LEU A 311 -6.73 -25.08 5.97
CA LEU A 311 -7.92 -24.53 6.61
C LEU A 311 -8.11 -25.19 7.99
N ILE A 312 -8.28 -24.39 9.03
CA ILE A 312 -8.51 -24.88 10.38
C ILE A 312 -10.01 -25.09 10.60
N GLY A 313 -10.41 -26.30 11.01
CA GLY A 313 -11.79 -26.61 11.39
C GLY A 313 -12.81 -26.61 10.25
N ALA A 314 -12.37 -26.60 8.99
CA ALA A 314 -13.28 -26.69 7.86
C ALA A 314 -13.87 -28.11 7.74
N PRO A 315 -15.21 -28.27 7.61
CA PRO A 315 -15.81 -29.56 7.32
C PRO A 315 -15.33 -30.07 5.95
N LYS A 316 -15.09 -31.38 5.90
CA LYS A 316 -14.69 -32.11 4.70
C LYS A 316 -15.76 -32.01 3.62
#